data_AF-A0A382RRC1-F1
#
_entry.id   AF-A0A382RRC1-F1
#
_cell.length_a   1.000
_cell.length_b   1.000
_cell.length_c   1.000
_cell.angle_alpha   90.00
_cell.angle_beta   90.00
_cell.angle_gamma   90.00
#
_symmetry.space_group_name_H-M   'P 1'
#
loop_
_entity.id
_entity.type
_entity.pdbx_description
1 polymer ?
#
loop_
_entity_poly.entity_id
_entity_poly.type
_entity_poly.pdbx_seq_one_letter_code
_entity_poly.pdbx_strand_id
1 'polypeptide(L)' 'VASGTSGISILTFAKGKIVDYYSMWDSLNLWRQLGVDPPQPPAADSST' A
#
# COMPACT_ATOMS: atom_id res chain seq x y z
N VAL A 1 8.89 -19.23 8.31
CA VAL A 1 8.88 -18.70 6.92
C VAL A 1 8.73 -17.19 6.99
N ALA A 2 9.64 -16.42 6.39
CA ALA A 2 9.47 -14.97 6.33
C ALA A 2 8.34 -14.68 5.33
N SER A 3 7.20 -14.20 5.83
CA SER A 3 6.07 -13.82 4.99
C SER A 3 6.39 -12.49 4.32
N GLY A 4 6.87 -12.50 3.07
CA GLY A 4 7.07 -11.27 2.31
C GLY A 4 5.79 -10.43 2.21
N THR A 5 5.93 -9.11 2.08
CA THR A 5 4.80 -8.22 1.79
C THR A 5 4.18 -8.57 0.44
N SER A 6 2.86 -8.75 0.40
CA SER A 6 2.09 -9.03 -0.82
C SER A 6 1.53 -7.75 -1.41
N GLY A 7 1.19 -7.78 -2.70
CA GLY A 7 0.62 -6.64 -3.41
C GLY A 7 0.12 -7.01 -4.81
N ILE A 8 -0.57 -6.06 -5.43
CA ILE A 8 -1.08 -6.16 -6.79
C ILE A 8 -0.58 -4.94 -7.58
N SER A 9 -0.12 -5.19 -8.80
CA SER A 9 0.22 -4.15 -9.77
C SER A 9 -0.66 -4.29 -11.01
N ILE A 10 -1.21 -3.17 -11.47
CA ILE A 10 -1.96 -3.06 -12.71
C ILE A 10 -1.15 -2.17 -13.64
N LEU A 11 -0.84 -2.67 -14.84
CA LEU A 11 -0.06 -1.97 -15.85
C LEU A 11 -0.91 -1.74 -17.10
N THR A 12 -0.98 -0.50 -17.56
CA THR A 12 -1.57 -0.19 -18.87
C THR A 12 -0.47 -0.02 -19.90
N PHE A 13 -0.61 -0.72 -21.03
CA PHE A 13 0.34 -0.64 -22.13
C PHE A 13 -0.26 0.05 -23.36
N ALA A 14 0.51 0.91 -24.03
CA ALA A 14 0.21 1.41 -25.36
C ALA A 14 1.48 1.39 -26.22
N LYS A 15 1.37 0.93 -27.47
CA LYS A 15 2.50 0.80 -28.42
C LYS A 15 3.71 0.05 -27.82
N GLY A 16 3.43 -1.01 -27.05
CA GLY A 16 4.46 -1.84 -26.42
C GLY A 16 5.19 -1.18 -25.23
N LYS A 17 4.73 -0.03 -24.74
CA LYS A 17 5.29 0.67 -23.58
C LYS A 17 4.25 0.82 -22.47
N ILE A 18 4.71 0.82 -21.22
CA ILE A 18 3.86 1.16 -20.07
C ILE A 18 3.51 2.65 -20.17
N VAL A 19 2.23 2.95 -20.11
CA VAL A 19 1.72 4.34 -20.14
C VAL A 19 1.00 4.72 -18.85
N ASP A 20 0.62 3.74 -18.04
CA ASP A 20 0.06 3.95 -16.71
C ASP A 20 0.39 2.77 -15.80
N TYR A 21 0.45 3.04 -14.50
CA TYR A 21 0.77 2.08 -13.46
C TYR A 21 0.03 2.40 -12.18
N TYR A 22 -0.65 1.40 -11.64
CA TYR A 22 -1.25 1.46 -10.33
C TYR A 22 -0.80 0.28 -9.49
N SER A 23 -0.43 0.52 -8.23
CA SER A 23 -0.04 -0.54 -7.31
C SER A 23 -0.62 -0.35 -5.94
N MET A 24 -1.01 -1.47 -5.34
CA MET A 24 -1.41 -1.55 -3.95
C MET A 24 -0.58 -2.61 -3.25
N TRP A 25 -0.13 -2.29 -2.04
CA TRP A 25 0.73 -3.14 -1.23
C TRP A 25 0.08 -3.33 0.14
N ASP A 26 0.22 -4.53 0.72
CA ASP A 26 -0.16 -4.79 2.12
C ASP A 26 0.83 -4.12 3.08
N SER A 27 0.65 -2.82 3.23
CA SER A 27 1.48 -1.95 4.05
C SER A 27 1.27 -2.23 5.54
N LEU A 28 0.10 -2.73 5.95
CA LEU A 28 -0.15 -3.11 7.36
C LEU A 28 0.71 -4.30 7.78
N ASN A 29 0.85 -5.30 6.92
CA ASN A 29 1.76 -6.42 7.18
C ASN A 29 3.23 -5.96 7.25
N LEU A 30 3.63 -4.97 6.43
CA LEU A 30 4.97 -4.37 6.52
C LEU A 30 5.21 -3.72 7.89
N TRP A 31 4.29 -2.87 8.35
CA TRP A 31 4.41 -2.21 9.66
C TRP A 31 4.52 -3.23 10.81
N ARG A 32 3.70 -4.29 10.77
CA ARG A 32 3.76 -5.39 11.74
C ARG A 32 5.13 -6.09 11.75
N GLN A 33 5.75 -6.33 10.59
CA GLN A 33 7.07 -6.97 10.51
C GLN A 33 8.19 -6.08 11.05
N LEU A 34 8.05 -4.77 10.89
CA LEU A 34 8.98 -3.78 11.44
C LEU A 34 8.79 -3.56 12.96
N GLY A 35 7.68 -4.03 13.53
CA GLY A 35 7.38 -3.87 14.96
C GLY A 35 7.04 -2.43 15.34
N VAL A 36 6.53 -1.63 14.40
CA VAL A 36 6.15 -0.23 14.62
C VAL A 36 4.66 -0.03 14.34
N ASP A 37 4.06 0.98 14.97
CA ASP A 37 2.66 1.31 14.75
C ASP A 37 2.45 1.93 13.36
N PRO A 38 1.37 1.55 12.66
CA PRO A 38 1.03 2.17 11.38
C PRO A 38 0.58 3.63 11.59
N PRO A 39 0.69 4.49 10.56
CA PRO A 39 0.19 5.86 10.62
C PRO A 39 -1.29 5.89 11.01
N GLN A 40 -1.63 6.69 12.02
CA GLN A 40 -3.03 6.95 12.37
C GLN A 40 -3.63 7.98 11.41
N PRO A 41 -4.91 7.83 11.01
CA PRO A 41 -5.65 8.90 10.36
C PRO A 41 -5.66 10.15 11.25
N PRO A 42 -5.78 11.35 10.67
CA PRO A 42 -6.10 12.55 11.46
C PRO A 42 -7.31 12.24 12.34
N ALA A 43 -7.28 12.69 13.60
CA ALA A 43 -8.45 12.60 14.47
C ALA A 43 -9.62 13.25 13.71
N ALA A 44 -10.73 12.52 13.57
CA ALA A 44 -11.94 13.11 13.03
C ALA A 44 -12.30 14.27 13.96
N ASP A 45 -12.43 15.48 13.41
CA ASP A 45 -12.93 16.62 14.17
C ASP A 45 -14.24 16.20 14.83
N SER A 46 -14.21 16.04 16.15
CA SER A 46 -15.40 15.72 16.92
C SER A 46 -16.28 16.96 16.91
N SER A 47 -17.20 17.05 15.93
CA SER A 47 -18.25 18.05 15.95
C SER A 47 -18.99 17.96 17.28
N THR A 48 -18.87 19.03 18.07
CA THR A 48 -19.58 19.24 19.35
C THR A 48 -20.98 19.76 19.07
#